data_AF-A0A6L7NFP5-F1
#
_entry.id   AF-A0A6L7NFP5-F1
#
_cell.length_a   1.000
_cell.length_b   1.000
_cell.length_c   1.000
_cell.angle_alpha   90.00
_cell.angle_beta   90.00
_cell.angle_gamma   90.00
#
_symmetry.space_group_name_H-M   'P 1'
#
loop_
_entity.id
_entity.type
_entity.pdbx_description
1 polymer ?
#
loop_
_entity_poly.entity_id
_entity_poly.type
_entity_poly.pdbx_seq_one_letter_code
_entity_poly.pdbx_strand_id
1 'polypeptide(L)'
;MAVHKLMSAYLLLVAVAVAVHFMVFPLYAYDSGGEIMDAAHNVWHVLDVLMAAGLVLMMLTTWREKRRYEGDSSVDLRPWLRSNVMFYGTVLLALAFVPNWFEYAWGSNSKPIVWHVIDTALPLMFAVEAHRLWRATSV
;
A
#
# COMPACT_ATOMS: atom_id res chain seq x y z
N MET A 1 -3.34 -9.18 -20.59
CA MET A 1 -1.91 -8.76 -20.63
C MET A 1 -1.74 -7.27 -20.29
N ALA A 2 -2.41 -6.34 -20.99
CA ALA A 2 -2.30 -4.89 -20.70
C ALA A 2 -2.73 -4.49 -19.27
N VAL A 3 -3.81 -5.10 -18.75
CA VAL A 3 -4.37 -4.79 -17.42
C VAL A 3 -3.37 -5.01 -16.29
N HIS A 4 -2.63 -6.12 -16.27
CA HIS A 4 -1.63 -6.39 -15.23
C HIS A 4 -0.47 -5.38 -15.27
N LYS A 5 -0.04 -4.93 -16.46
CA LYS A 5 1.00 -3.90 -16.60
C LYS A 5 0.52 -2.55 -16.09
N LEU A 6 -0.73 -2.17 -16.38
CA LEU A 6 -1.34 -0.94 -15.85
C LEU A 6 -1.46 -0.99 -14.32
N MET A 7 -1.96 -2.10 -13.75
CA MET A 7 -2.04 -2.28 -12.30
C MET A 7 -0.66 -2.24 -11.64
N SER A 8 0.32 -2.89 -12.25
CA SER A 8 1.72 -2.89 -11.80
C SER A 8 2.31 -1.48 -11.80
N ALA A 9 2.18 -0.74 -12.91
CA ALA A 9 2.67 0.63 -13.02
C ALA A 9 2.01 1.55 -11.97
N TYR A 10 0.69 1.42 -11.79
CA TYR A 10 -0.04 2.17 -10.76
C TYR A 10 0.50 1.89 -9.35
N LEU A 11 0.57 0.62 -8.95
CA LEU A 11 1.03 0.24 -7.61
C LEU A 11 2.47 0.70 -7.37
N LEU A 12 3.36 0.56 -8.37
CA LEU A 12 4.74 1.02 -8.27
C LEU A 12 4.85 2.55 -8.15
N LEU A 13 4.06 3.29 -8.94
CA LEU A 13 4.02 4.74 -8.88
C LEU A 13 3.59 5.23 -7.50
N VAL A 14 2.51 4.67 -6.95
CA VAL A 14 2.02 5.02 -5.61
C VAL A 14 3.06 4.64 -4.55
N ALA A 15 3.66 3.45 -4.65
CA ALA A 15 4.73 3.03 -3.74
C ALA A 15 5.89 4.04 -3.71
N VAL A 16 6.41 4.42 -4.87
CA VAL A 16 7.51 5.38 -4.97
C VAL A 16 7.09 6.75 -4.45
N ALA A 17 5.91 7.24 -4.80
CA ALA A 17 5.41 8.54 -4.35
C ALA A 17 5.32 8.62 -2.82
N VAL A 18 4.72 7.61 -2.18
CA VAL A 18 4.59 7.55 -0.72
C VAL A 18 5.95 7.41 -0.06
N ALA A 19 6.80 6.49 -0.53
CA ALA A 19 8.12 6.28 0.05
C ALA A 19 9.02 7.53 -0.04
N VAL A 20 9.02 8.20 -1.20
CA VAL A 20 9.77 9.44 -1.40
C VAL A 20 9.21 10.53 -0.49
N HIS A 21 7.89 10.75 -0.51
CA HIS A 21 7.26 11.78 0.30
C HIS A 21 7.50 11.55 1.80
N PHE A 22 7.35 10.33 2.31
CA PHE A 22 7.64 9.97 3.69
C PHE A 22 9.08 10.32 4.10
N MET A 23 10.06 10.06 3.22
CA MET A 23 11.48 10.36 3.49
C MET A 23 11.79 11.86 3.43
N VAL A 24 11.16 12.60 2.53
CA VAL A 24 11.42 14.04 2.36
C VAL A 24 10.53 14.92 3.25
N PHE A 25 9.44 14.38 3.80
CA PHE A 25 8.47 15.12 4.62
C PHE A 25 9.14 15.93 5.73
N PRO A 26 10.07 15.39 6.54
CA PRO A 26 10.74 16.17 7.59
C PRO A 26 11.52 17.39 7.09
N LEU A 27 11.89 17.43 5.80
CA LEU A 27 12.71 18.49 5.21
C LEU A 27 11.90 19.74 4.84
N TYR A 28 10.59 19.61 4.64
CA TYR A 28 9.75 20.72 4.16
C TYR A 28 8.40 20.82 4.85
N ALA A 29 8.04 19.86 5.70
CA ALA A 29 6.74 19.84 6.34
C ALA A 29 6.57 20.95 7.38
N TYR A 30 7.65 21.51 7.92
CA TYR A 30 7.61 22.45 9.02
C TYR A 30 7.97 23.86 8.58
N ASP A 31 7.19 24.84 9.03
CA ASP A 31 7.50 26.26 8.84
C ASP A 31 8.57 26.75 9.83
N SER A 32 8.91 28.04 9.79
CA SER A 32 9.89 28.64 10.70
C SER A 32 9.46 28.64 12.18
N GLY A 33 8.18 28.42 12.46
CA GLY A 33 7.61 28.27 13.80
C GLY A 33 7.59 26.82 14.30
N GLY A 34 7.94 25.85 13.44
CA GLY A 34 7.87 24.43 13.75
C GLY A 34 6.46 23.83 13.61
N GLU A 35 5.53 24.54 12.97
CA GLU A 35 4.19 24.06 12.67
C GLU A 35 4.16 23.36 11.30
N ILE A 36 3.27 22.37 11.15
CA ILE A 36 3.15 21.66 9.87
C ILE A 36 2.46 22.57 8.85
N MET A 37 3.10 22.77 7.70
CA MET A 37 2.57 23.56 6.59
C MET A 37 1.36 22.87 5.95
N ASP A 38 0.30 23.63 5.66
CA ASP A 38 -0.91 23.15 4.96
C ASP A 38 -0.58 22.43 3.65
N ALA A 39 0.40 22.92 2.90
CA ALA A 39 0.85 22.31 1.66
C ALA A 39 1.35 20.88 1.86
N ALA A 40 2.06 20.59 2.95
CA ALA A 40 2.55 19.26 3.27
C ALA A 40 1.40 18.33 3.69
N HIS A 41 0.42 18.84 4.42
CA HIS A 41 -0.80 18.12 4.80
C HIS A 41 -1.64 17.72 3.58
N ASN A 42 -1.78 18.63 2.61
CA ASN A 42 -2.53 18.38 1.38
C ASN A 42 -1.92 17.27 0.50
N VAL A 43 -0.59 17.10 0.53
CA VAL A 43 0.08 16.01 -0.21
C VAL A 43 -0.30 14.65 0.40
N TRP A 44 -0.31 14.52 1.72
CA TRP A 44 -0.74 13.29 2.39
C TRP A 44 -2.19 12.92 2.04
N HIS A 45 -3.12 13.89 2.02
CA HIS A 45 -4.49 13.59 1.61
C HIS A 45 -4.61 12.99 0.21
N VAL A 46 -3.85 13.50 -0.76
CA VAL A 46 -3.83 12.95 -2.12
C VAL A 46 -3.23 11.54 -2.11
N LEU A 47 -2.12 11.35 -1.40
CA LEU A 47 -1.46 10.06 -1.29
C LEU A 47 -2.35 9.01 -0.61
N ASP A 48 -3.08 9.38 0.45
CA ASP A 48 -4.00 8.48 1.13
C ASP A 48 -5.08 7.95 0.19
N VAL A 49 -5.68 8.82 -0.63
CA VAL A 49 -6.68 8.39 -1.64
C VAL A 49 -6.07 7.40 -2.63
N LEU A 50 -4.85 7.66 -3.10
CA LEU A 50 -4.13 6.78 -4.02
C LEU A 50 -3.75 5.45 -3.36
N MET A 51 -3.34 5.48 -2.10
CA MET A 51 -3.04 4.30 -1.28
C MET A 51 -4.29 3.46 -1.05
N ALA A 52 -5.45 4.09 -0.78
CA ALA A 52 -6.71 3.39 -0.63
C ALA A 52 -7.09 2.62 -1.91
N ALA A 53 -7.00 3.28 -3.07
CA ALA A 53 -7.22 2.63 -4.36
C ALA A 53 -6.19 1.53 -4.64
N GLY A 54 -4.92 1.73 -4.27
CA GLY A 54 -3.87 0.70 -4.35
C GLY A 54 -4.15 -0.51 -3.47
N LEU A 55 -4.65 -0.30 -2.26
CA LEU A 55 -5.07 -1.35 -1.33
C LEU A 55 -6.21 -2.18 -1.91
N VAL A 56 -7.21 -1.56 -2.53
CA VAL A 56 -8.30 -2.28 -3.21
C VAL A 56 -7.75 -3.14 -4.34
N LEU A 57 -6.88 -2.60 -5.20
CA LEU A 57 -6.26 -3.35 -6.28
C LEU A 57 -5.42 -4.53 -5.76
N MET A 58 -4.55 -4.27 -4.78
CA MET A 58 -3.70 -5.30 -4.16
C MET A 58 -4.54 -6.38 -3.47
N MET A 59 -5.65 -6.02 -2.82
CA MET A 59 -6.59 -6.98 -2.21
C MET A 59 -7.16 -7.92 -3.27
N LEU A 60 -7.64 -7.37 -4.39
CA LEU A 60 -8.20 -8.16 -5.49
C LEU A 60 -7.15 -9.09 -6.12
N THR A 61 -5.93 -8.62 -6.36
CA THR A 61 -4.90 -9.41 -7.03
C THR A 61 -4.29 -10.48 -6.13
N THR A 62 -4.05 -10.17 -4.86
CA THR A 62 -3.54 -11.14 -3.86
C THR A 62 -4.61 -12.15 -3.46
N TRP A 63 -5.89 -11.76 -3.39
CA TRP A 63 -7.00 -12.70 -3.18
C TRP A 63 -7.11 -13.71 -4.33
N ARG A 64 -7.07 -13.22 -5.58
CA ARG A 64 -7.08 -14.10 -6.76
C ARG A 64 -5.90 -15.06 -6.77
N GLU A 65 -4.72 -14.60 -6.36
CA GLU A 65 -3.55 -15.47 -6.27
C GLU A 65 -3.71 -16.53 -5.18
N LYS A 66 -4.17 -16.14 -3.99
CA LYS A 66 -4.45 -17.08 -2.89
C LYS A 66 -5.43 -18.18 -3.32
N ARG A 67 -6.51 -17.79 -4.03
CA ARG A 67 -7.53 -18.72 -4.56
C ARG A 67 -6.97 -19.77 -5.52
N ARG A 68 -5.88 -19.48 -6.24
CA ARG A 68 -5.25 -20.45 -7.16
C ARG A 68 -4.59 -21.63 -6.44
N TYR A 69 -4.22 -21.42 -5.18
CA TYR A 69 -3.52 -22.42 -4.36
C TYR A 69 -4.44 -23.02 -3.27
N GLU A 70 -5.73 -22.68 -3.27
CA GLU A 70 -6.72 -23.28 -2.37
C GLU A 70 -7.21 -24.62 -2.94
N GLY A 71 -7.16 -25.68 -2.12
CA GLY A 71 -7.80 -26.96 -2.44
C GLY A 71 -6.95 -27.95 -3.24
N ASP A 72 -5.72 -27.57 -3.62
CA ASP A 72 -4.78 -28.46 -4.29
C ASP A 72 -3.66 -28.87 -3.32
N SER A 73 -3.73 -30.12 -2.84
CA SER A 73 -2.75 -30.71 -1.91
C SER A 73 -1.40 -31.03 -2.57
N SER A 74 -1.30 -30.89 -3.90
CA SER A 74 -0.04 -31.07 -4.64
C SER A 74 0.78 -29.77 -4.77
N VAL A 75 0.24 -28.64 -4.30
CA VAL A 75 0.92 -27.34 -4.37
C VAL A 75 2.11 -27.28 -3.41
N ASP A 76 3.25 -26.84 -3.94
CA ASP A 76 4.44 -26.53 -3.15
C ASP A 76 4.14 -25.52 -2.02
N LEU A 77 4.68 -25.79 -0.82
CA LEU A 77 4.48 -24.95 0.36
C LEU A 77 4.85 -23.48 0.15
N ARG A 78 5.90 -23.21 -0.65
CA ARG A 78 6.45 -21.86 -0.82
C ARG A 78 5.52 -20.90 -1.58
N PRO A 79 5.01 -21.23 -2.79
CA PRO A 79 3.97 -20.43 -3.46
C PRO A 79 2.74 -20.20 -2.59
N TRP A 80 2.26 -21.24 -1.92
CA TRP A 80 1.10 -21.16 -1.03
C TRP A 80 1.33 -20.19 0.13
N LEU A 81 2.49 -20.29 0.81
CA LEU A 81 2.82 -19.40 1.93
C LEU A 81 2.94 -17.96 1.45
N ARG A 82 3.61 -17.73 0.31
CA ARG A 82 3.76 -16.38 -0.26
C ARG A 82 2.40 -15.74 -0.57
N SER A 83 1.47 -16.46 -1.20
CA SER A 83 0.15 -15.90 -1.52
C SER A 83 -0.67 -15.60 -0.27
N ASN A 84 -0.59 -16.45 0.75
CA ASN A 84 -1.29 -16.23 2.02
C ASN A 84 -0.71 -15.03 2.78
N VAL A 85 0.61 -14.92 2.90
CA VAL A 85 1.28 -13.79 3.55
C VAL A 85 0.94 -12.48 2.85
N MET A 86 0.99 -12.43 1.51
CA MET A 86 0.63 -11.23 0.76
C MET A 86 -0.84 -10.85 0.97
N PHE A 87 -1.76 -11.80 0.91
CA PHE A 87 -3.18 -11.52 1.11
C PHE A 87 -3.49 -11.06 2.54
N TYR A 88 -3.08 -11.82 3.55
CA TYR A 88 -3.37 -11.46 4.95
C TYR A 88 -2.60 -10.22 5.40
N GLY A 89 -1.39 -9.99 4.90
CA GLY A 89 -0.67 -8.74 5.10
C GLY A 89 -1.42 -7.54 4.52
N THR A 90 -2.01 -7.71 3.32
CA THR A 90 -2.85 -6.67 2.69
C THR A 90 -4.11 -6.40 3.52
N VAL A 91 -4.77 -7.45 4.02
CA VAL A 91 -5.94 -7.32 4.93
C VAL A 91 -5.56 -6.57 6.20
N LEU A 92 -4.45 -6.95 6.84
CA LEU A 92 -3.98 -6.29 8.05
C LEU A 92 -3.69 -4.80 7.82
N LEU A 93 -3.00 -4.45 6.73
CA LEU A 93 -2.71 -3.06 6.39
C LEU A 93 -3.98 -2.30 6.01
N ALA A 94 -4.95 -2.92 5.35
CA ALA A 94 -6.24 -2.28 5.09
C ALA A 94 -7.01 -1.99 6.39
N LEU A 95 -6.99 -2.93 7.35
CA LEU A 95 -7.60 -2.74 8.68
C LEU A 95 -6.87 -1.70 9.53
N ALA A 96 -5.57 -1.50 9.33
CA ALA A 96 -4.82 -0.42 9.96
C ALA A 96 -5.11 0.93 9.29
N PHE A 97 -5.10 0.96 7.95
CA PHE A 97 -5.24 2.16 7.13
C PHE A 97 -6.63 2.78 7.23
N VAL A 98 -7.69 2.00 6.98
CA VAL A 98 -9.04 2.55 6.81
C VAL A 98 -9.53 3.28 8.07
N PRO A 99 -9.48 2.69 9.29
CA PRO A 99 -9.92 3.40 10.49
C PRO A 99 -9.04 4.61 10.78
N ASN A 100 -7.72 4.50 10.63
CA ASN A 100 -6.80 5.58 10.95
C ASN A 100 -6.91 6.76 9.97
N TRP A 101 -7.20 6.48 8.70
CA TRP A 101 -7.49 7.49 7.69
C TRP A 101 -8.81 8.22 7.95
N PHE A 102 -9.86 7.49 8.31
CA PHE A 102 -11.14 8.08 8.68
C PHE A 102 -11.08 8.88 9.99
N GLU A 103 -10.34 8.39 10.99
CA GLU A 103 -10.08 9.14 12.24
C GLU A 103 -9.39 10.47 11.92
N TYR A 104 -8.38 10.45 11.05
CA TYR A 104 -7.69 11.66 10.60
C TYR A 104 -8.61 12.61 9.83
N ALA A 105 -9.37 12.10 8.86
CA ALA A 105 -10.25 12.91 8.01
C ALA A 105 -11.42 13.57 8.78
N TRP A 106 -11.86 12.97 9.89
CA TRP A 106 -12.93 13.50 10.74
C TRP A 106 -12.44 14.23 11.99
N GLY A 107 -11.15 14.56 12.05
CA GLY A 107 -10.58 15.37 13.14
C GLY A 107 -10.57 14.67 14.50
N SER A 108 -10.54 13.34 14.52
CA SER A 108 -10.36 12.56 15.74
C SER A 108 -8.89 12.15 15.92
N ASN A 109 -8.56 11.56 17.07
CA ASN A 109 -7.19 11.18 17.45
C ASN A 109 -6.68 9.99 16.62
N SER A 110 -6.31 10.23 15.36
CA SER A 110 -5.53 9.26 14.57
C SER A 110 -4.21 8.96 15.28
N LYS A 111 -3.70 7.74 15.13
CA LYS A 111 -2.52 7.25 15.87
C LYS A 111 -1.27 7.44 15.02
N PRO A 112 -0.32 8.33 15.39
CA PRO A 112 0.87 8.60 14.57
C PRO A 112 1.72 7.36 14.30
N ILE A 113 1.82 6.46 15.28
CA ILE A 113 2.59 5.21 15.14
C ILE A 113 1.98 4.27 14.08
N VAL A 114 0.66 4.30 13.91
CA VAL A 114 -0.03 3.50 12.90
C VAL A 114 0.28 4.04 11.51
N TRP A 115 0.30 5.36 11.34
CA TRP A 115 0.75 6.01 10.09
C TRP A 115 2.18 5.62 9.72
N HIS A 116 3.13 5.67 10.65
CA HIS A 116 4.51 5.26 10.34
C HIS A 116 4.61 3.81 9.86
N VAL A 117 3.84 2.90 10.45
CA VAL A 117 3.77 1.49 10.01
C VAL A 117 3.18 1.40 8.61
N ILE A 118 2.07 2.12 8.35
CA ILE A 118 1.41 2.18 7.04
C ILE A 118 2.37 2.73 5.97
N ASP A 119 2.96 3.89 6.22
CA ASP A 119 3.80 4.64 5.28
C ASP A 119 5.12 3.92 4.96
N THR A 120 5.52 3.00 5.84
CA THR A 120 6.67 2.11 5.58
C THR A 120 6.25 0.82 4.87
N ALA A 121 5.21 0.14 5.38
CA ALA A 121 4.86 -1.21 4.95
C ALA A 121 4.09 -1.22 3.61
N LEU A 122 3.17 -0.28 3.39
CA LEU A 122 2.36 -0.26 2.16
C LEU A 122 3.19 -0.04 0.90
N PRO A 123 4.12 0.93 0.85
CA PRO A 123 4.97 1.10 -0.33
C PRO A 123 5.76 -0.16 -0.67
N LEU A 124 6.29 -0.86 0.33
CA LEU A 124 7.02 -2.11 0.13
C LEU A 124 6.11 -3.19 -0.43
N MET A 125 4.92 -3.37 0.14
CA MET A 125 3.95 -4.36 -0.34
C MET A 125 3.46 -4.05 -1.76
N PHE A 126 3.16 -2.78 -2.05
CA PHE A 126 2.81 -2.33 -3.40
C PHE A 126 3.93 -2.57 -4.40
N ALA A 127 5.19 -2.29 -4.05
CA ALA A 127 6.32 -2.56 -4.94
C ALA A 127 6.51 -4.07 -5.21
N VAL A 128 6.38 -4.91 -4.18
CA VAL A 128 6.46 -6.38 -4.31
C VAL A 128 5.34 -6.92 -5.21
N GLU A 129 4.12 -6.45 -5.02
CA GLU A 129 2.97 -6.87 -5.82
C GLU A 129 3.06 -6.34 -7.26
N ALA A 130 3.47 -5.09 -7.44
CA ALA A 130 3.72 -4.50 -8.74
C ALA A 130 4.74 -5.35 -9.54
N HIS A 131 5.85 -5.73 -8.92
CA HIS A 131 6.86 -6.58 -9.55
C HIS A 131 6.30 -7.95 -9.96
N ARG A 132 5.50 -8.58 -9.08
CA ARG A 132 4.84 -9.85 -9.39
C ARG A 132 3.92 -9.72 -10.61
N LEU A 133 3.07 -8.71 -10.63
CA LEU A 133 2.12 -8.46 -11.73
C LEU A 133 2.84 -8.14 -13.03
N TRP A 134 3.97 -7.44 -12.99
CA TRP A 134 4.79 -7.17 -14.17
C TRP A 134 5.33 -8.46 -14.77
N ARG A 135 5.94 -9.32 -13.94
CA ARG A 135 6.53 -10.61 -14.36
C ARG A 135 5.50 -11.62 -14.83
N ALA A 136 4.28 -11.58 -14.30
CA ALA A 136 3.18 -12.42 -14.77
C ALA A 136 2.77 -12.14 -16.22
N THR A 137 3.31 -11.10 -16.87
CA THR A 137 3.05 -10.78 -18.29
C THR A 137 4.20 -11.09 -19.24
N SER A 138 5.36 -11.52 -18.72
CA SER A 138 6.54 -11.88 -19.53
C SER A 138 6.63 -13.39 -19.82
N VAL A 139 5.61 -14.15 -19.42
CA VAL A 139 5.40 -15.57 -19.71
C VAL A 139 4.15 -15.67 -20.57
#